data_AF-A0AB36GBN5-F1
#
_entry.id   AF-A0AB36GBN5-F1
#
_cell.length_a   1.000
_cell.length_b   1.000
_cell.length_c   1.000
_cell.angle_alpha   90.00
_cell.angle_beta   90.00
_cell.angle_gamma   90.00
#
_symmetry.space_group_name_H-M   'P 1'
#
loop_
_entity.id
_entity.type
_entity.pdbx_description
1 polymer ?
#
loop_
_entity_poly.entity_id
_entity_poly.type
_entity_poly.pdbx_seq_one_letter_code
_entity_poly.pdbx_strand_id
1 'polypeptide(L)'
;MLRTLLSFFVVMLILRTLIYPFALNTVAKFIFPYQSSGSLVDKEGRPTLDVSKAVGSKLLGQDFNKPYFLHSRTSVSNYNTSDTNESSVKFRWI
;
A
#
# COMPACT_ATOMS: atom_id res chain seq x y z
N MET A 1 11.84 -0.60 42.17
CA MET A 1 12.18 -0.01 40.85
C MET A 1 11.56 -0.77 39.67
N LEU A 2 11.69 -2.10 39.59
CA LEU A 2 11.23 -2.89 38.42
C LEU A 2 9.72 -2.78 38.10
N ARG A 3 8.85 -2.71 39.12
CA ARG A 3 7.40 -2.59 38.95
C ARG A 3 6.99 -1.35 38.16
N THR A 4 7.64 -0.21 38.42
CA THR A 4 7.36 1.06 37.72
C THR A 4 7.83 1.01 36.27
N LEU A 5 9.00 0.41 36.03
CA LEU A 5 9.57 0.28 34.68
C LEU A 5 8.69 -0.59 33.78
N LEU A 6 8.23 -1.74 34.30
CA LEU A 6 7.37 -2.65 33.56
C LEU A 6 6.00 -2.02 33.28
N SER A 7 5.43 -1.29 34.25
CA SER A 7 4.16 -0.58 34.06
C SER A 7 4.26 0.50 32.96
N PHE A 8 5.29 1.35 33.00
CA PHE A 8 5.49 2.36 31.95
C PHE A 8 5.71 1.74 30.57
N PHE A 9 6.49 0.66 30.51
CA PHE A 9 6.75 -0.05 29.27
C PHE A 9 5.47 -0.62 28.65
N VAL A 10 4.64 -1.29 29.46
CA VAL A 10 3.37 -1.87 29.00
C VAL A 10 2.40 -0.77 28.55
N VAL A 11 2.29 0.33 29.29
CA VAL A 11 1.44 1.47 28.92
C VAL A 11 1.87 2.07 27.58
N MET A 12 3.17 2.33 27.40
CA MET A 12 3.69 2.87 26.14
C MET A 12 3.53 1.90 24.98
N LEU A 13 3.69 0.59 25.22
CA LEU A 13 3.48 -0.44 24.22
C LEU A 13 2.03 -0.44 23.75
N ILE A 14 1.05 -0.51 24.65
CA ILE A 14 -0.37 -0.49 24.32
C ILE A 14 -0.75 0.81 23.58
N LEU A 15 -0.22 1.94 24.05
CA LEU A 15 -0.49 3.24 23.43
C LEU A 15 0.00 3.28 21.97
N ARG A 16 1.20 2.76 21.69
CA ARG A 16 1.76 2.81 20.34
C ARG A 16 1.26 1.70 19.42
N THR A 17 1.03 0.49 19.92
CA THR A 17 0.66 -0.65 19.07
C THR A 17 -0.84 -0.77 18.83
N LEU A 18 -1.67 -0.24 19.73
CA LEU A 18 -3.12 -0.39 19.62
C LEU A 18 -3.81 0.96 19.46
N ILE A 19 -3.62 1.87 20.41
CA ILE A 19 -4.36 3.14 20.43
C ILE A 19 -4.03 3.97 19.19
N TYR A 20 -2.73 4.13 18.89
CA TYR A 20 -2.30 4.93 17.75
C TYR A 20 -2.77 4.40 16.38
N PRO A 21 -2.48 3.14 15.97
CA PRO A 21 -2.90 2.66 14.66
C PRO A 21 -4.42 2.53 14.54
N PHE A 22 -5.14 2.26 15.64
CA PHE A 22 -6.61 2.19 15.59
C PHE A 22 -7.23 3.58 15.40
N ALA A 23 -6.79 4.58 16.18
CA ALA A 23 -7.26 5.95 16.04
C ALA A 23 -6.96 6.49 14.63
N LEU A 24 -5.72 6.29 14.15
CA LEU A 24 -5.31 6.74 12.83
C LEU A 24 -6.13 6.08 11.71
N ASN A 25 -6.30 4.75 11.74
CA ASN A 25 -7.08 4.05 10.72
C ASN A 25 -8.56 4.46 10.72
N THR A 26 -9.15 4.65 11.90
CA THR A 26 -10.57 5.01 12.01
C THR A 26 -10.81 6.43 11.47
N VAL A 27 -9.97 7.39 11.88
CA VAL A 27 -10.05 8.77 11.39
C VAL A 27 -9.77 8.84 9.89
N ALA A 28 -8.77 8.10 9.40
CA ALA A 28 -8.44 8.06 7.97
C ALA A 28 -9.60 7.52 7.13
N LYS A 29 -10.27 6.44 7.57
CA LYS A 29 -11.45 5.89 6.87
C LYS A 29 -12.64 6.85 6.90
N PHE A 30 -12.81 7.61 7.98
CA PHE A 30 -13.92 8.55 8.12
C PHE A 30 -13.76 9.78 7.21
N ILE A 31 -12.56 10.37 7.17
CA ILE A 31 -12.31 11.60 6.40
C ILE A 31 -12.01 11.28 4.92
N PHE A 32 -11.27 10.21 4.66
CA PHE A 32 -10.76 9.86 3.32
C PHE A 32 -10.93 8.36 3.02
N PRO A 33 -12.17 7.88 2.84
CA PRO A 33 -12.45 6.46 2.63
C PRO A 33 -11.81 5.91 1.34
N TYR A 34 -11.73 6.73 0.29
CA TYR A 34 -11.19 6.32 -1.00
C TYR A 34 -9.66 6.11 -0.96
N GLN A 35 -8.93 7.06 -0.37
CA GLN A 35 -7.47 7.02 -0.30
C GLN A 35 -6.99 5.95 0.68
N SER A 36 -7.66 5.82 1.84
CA SER A 36 -7.33 4.82 2.86
C SER A 36 -7.59 3.38 2.41
N SER A 37 -8.51 3.18 1.46
CA SER A 37 -8.81 1.86 0.88
C SER A 37 -7.90 1.50 -0.31
N GLY A 38 -6.86 2.29 -0.59
CA GLY A 38 -5.90 2.01 -1.66
C GLY A 38 -6.25 2.64 -3.00
N SER A 39 -7.18 3.61 -3.06
CA SER A 39 -7.56 4.35 -4.28
C SER A 39 -7.91 3.44 -5.47
N LEU A 40 -8.81 2.48 -5.23
CA LEU A 40 -9.22 1.46 -6.19
C LEU A 40 -10.06 2.03 -7.33
N VAL A 41 -9.89 1.51 -8.55
CA VAL A 41 -10.51 2.01 -9.78
C VAL A 41 -11.24 0.88 -10.50
N ASP A 42 -12.46 1.18 -10.99
CA ASP A 42 -13.31 0.27 -11.78
C ASP A 42 -12.87 0.18 -13.26
N LYS A 43 -13.47 -0.75 -14.02
CA LYS A 43 -13.29 -0.92 -15.48
C LYS A 43 -13.50 0.37 -16.27
N GLU A 44 -14.40 1.24 -15.82
CA GLU A 44 -14.69 2.53 -16.47
C GLU A 44 -13.80 3.68 -15.95
N GLY A 45 -12.79 3.42 -15.13
CA GLY A 45 -11.89 4.45 -14.61
C GLY A 45 -12.46 5.27 -13.44
N ARG A 46 -13.59 4.85 -12.87
CA ARG A 46 -14.25 5.53 -11.74
C ARG A 46 -13.69 5.06 -10.39
N PRO A 47 -13.63 5.94 -9.38
CA PRO A 47 -13.22 5.56 -8.03
C PRO A 47 -14.27 4.63 -7.41
N THR A 48 -13.85 3.43 -6.98
CA THR A 48 -14.74 2.40 -6.43
C THR A 48 -14.20 1.87 -5.11
N LEU A 49 -15.09 1.58 -4.16
CA LEU A 49 -14.75 0.96 -2.87
C LEU A 49 -15.05 -0.56 -2.85
N ASP A 50 -15.76 -1.06 -3.87
CA ASP A 50 -16.04 -2.48 -4.08
C ASP A 50 -14.83 -3.22 -4.67
N VAL A 51 -14.24 -4.13 -3.88
CA VAL A 51 -13.10 -4.95 -4.32
C VAL A 51 -13.45 -5.89 -5.48
N SER A 52 -14.73 -6.29 -5.60
CA SER A 52 -15.19 -7.18 -6.68
C SER A 52 -15.26 -6.51 -8.06
N LYS A 53 -15.39 -5.18 -8.10
CA LYS A 53 -15.42 -4.38 -9.33
C LYS A 53 -14.08 -3.72 -9.61
N ALA A 54 -13.18 -3.66 -8.63
CA ALA A 54 -11.88 -3.05 -8.78
C ALA A 54 -11.01 -3.84 -9.78
N VAL A 55 -10.51 -3.14 -10.81
CA VAL A 55 -9.55 -3.68 -11.80
C VAL A 55 -8.12 -3.33 -11.41
N GLY A 56 -7.93 -2.29 -10.59
CA GLY A 56 -6.63 -1.82 -10.15
C GLY A 56 -6.73 -0.67 -9.16
N SER A 57 -5.61 0.01 -8.95
CA SER A 57 -5.51 1.23 -8.15
C SER A 57 -4.95 2.35 -9.00
N LYS A 58 -5.39 3.60 -8.75
CA LYS A 58 -4.84 4.80 -9.40
C LYS A 58 -3.32 4.92 -9.22
N LEU A 59 -2.79 4.34 -8.13
CA LEU A 59 -1.37 4.45 -7.77
C LEU A 59 -0.53 3.28 -8.29
N LEU A 60 -1.15 2.22 -8.78
CA LEU A 60 -0.47 0.99 -9.18
C LEU A 60 -0.42 0.87 -10.71
N GLY A 61 0.80 0.74 -11.25
CA GLY A 61 1.00 0.42 -12.66
C GLY A 61 0.78 -1.08 -12.92
N GLN A 62 0.21 -1.40 -14.07
CA GLN A 62 0.03 -2.79 -14.53
C GLN A 62 0.86 -3.01 -15.80
N ASP A 63 1.12 -4.27 -16.13
CA ASP A 63 1.74 -4.63 -17.40
C ASP A 63 0.69 -4.54 -18.52
N PHE A 64 0.97 -3.70 -19.51
CA PHE A 64 0.08 -3.46 -20.64
C PHE A 64 0.78 -3.87 -21.94
N ASN A 65 0.65 -5.14 -22.31
CA ASN A 65 1.32 -5.73 -23.48
C ASN A 65 0.48 -5.68 -24.79
N LYS A 66 -0.58 -4.87 -24.83
CA LYS A 66 -1.44 -4.76 -26.02
C LYS A 66 -1.11 -3.50 -26.81
N PRO A 67 -1.14 -3.54 -28.17
CA PRO A 67 -0.64 -2.45 -29.01
C PRO A 67 -1.44 -1.15 -28.92
N TYR A 68 -2.64 -1.19 -28.35
CA TYR A 68 -3.51 -0.02 -28.14
C TYR A 68 -3.34 0.63 -26.75
N PHE A 69 -2.53 0.06 -25.86
CA PHE A 69 -2.22 0.66 -24.57
C PHE A 69 -0.91 1.45 -24.62
N LEU A 70 -0.80 2.41 -23.70
CA LEU A 70 0.45 3.13 -23.47
C LEU A 70 1.49 2.17 -22.87
N HIS A 71 2.69 2.17 -23.45
CA HIS A 71 3.80 1.38 -22.93
C HIS A 71 4.33 2.01 -21.65
N SER A 72 4.30 1.25 -20.56
CA SER A 72 4.80 1.66 -19.26
C SER A 72 6.33 1.44 -19.16
N ARG A 73 6.99 1.96 -18.12
CA ARG A 73 8.44 1.75 -17.94
C ARG A 73 8.72 0.25 -17.75
N THR A 74 9.86 -0.25 -18.20
CA THR A 74 10.22 -1.65 -17.91
C THR A 74 10.40 -1.80 -16.39
N SER A 75 9.59 -2.65 -15.76
CA SER A 75 9.77 -3.01 -14.36
C SER A 75 10.54 -4.32 -14.29
N VAL A 76 11.54 -4.38 -13.40
CA VAL A 76 12.38 -5.57 -13.31
C VAL A 76 11.64 -6.74 -12.64
N SER A 77 10.61 -6.44 -11.85
CA SER A 77 9.70 -7.41 -11.24
C SER A 77 8.42 -7.64 -12.05
N ASN A 78 8.37 -7.24 -13.33
CA ASN A 78 7.19 -7.38 -14.20
C ASN A 78 5.88 -6.90 -13.52
N TYR A 79 5.94 -5.74 -12.85
CA TYR A 79 4.79 -5.12 -12.16
C TYR A 79 4.17 -5.98 -11.04
N ASN A 80 4.88 -7.02 -10.58
CA ASN A 80 4.45 -7.82 -9.44
C ASN A 80 4.67 -7.05 -8.13
N THR A 81 3.61 -6.93 -7.34
CA THR A 81 3.64 -6.25 -6.01
C THR A 81 4.04 -7.21 -4.89
N SER A 82 3.97 -8.52 -5.11
CA SER A 82 4.37 -9.54 -4.14
C SER A 82 5.88 -9.82 -4.18
N ASP A 83 6.51 -9.63 -5.33
CA ASP A 83 7.96 -9.74 -5.49
C ASP A 83 8.63 -8.45 -5.03
N THR A 84 8.97 -8.39 -3.75
CA THR A 84 9.78 -7.32 -3.13
C THR A 84 11.28 -7.48 -3.37
N ASN A 85 11.65 -8.43 -4.22
CA ASN A 85 13.01 -8.56 -4.70
C ASN A 85 13.30 -7.34 -5.56
N GLU A 86 13.87 -6.30 -4.94
CA GLU A 86 14.70 -5.34 -5.63
C GLU A 86 15.73 -6.18 -6.38
N SER A 87 15.43 -6.42 -7.65
CA SER A 87 16.37 -7.00 -8.58
C SER A 87 17.65 -6.19 -8.42
N SER A 88 18.68 -6.83 -7.86
CA SER A 88 20.04 -6.31 -7.90
C SER A 88 20.43 -6.26 -9.37
N VAL A 89 19.99 -5.20 -10.05
CA VAL A 89 20.44 -4.90 -11.40
C VAL A 89 21.90 -4.52 -11.22
N LYS A 90 22.78 -5.51 -11.41
CA LYS A 90 24.22 -5.30 -11.43
C LYS A 90 24.51 -4.42 -12.64
N PHE A 91 24.49 -3.10 -12.44
CA PHE A 91 24.93 -2.14 -13.43
C PHE A 91 26.41 -2.38 -13.68
N ARG A 92 26.71 -3.18 -14.71
CA ARG A 92 28.05 -3.35 -15.25
C ARG A 92 28.30 -2.17 -16.17
N TRP A 93 28.80 -1.08 -15.62
CA TRP A 93 29.56 -0.11 -16.40
C TRP A 93 30.91 -0.78 -16.66
N ILE A 94 31.21 -1.01 -17.94
CA ILE A 94 32.53 -1.22 -18.55
C ILE A 94 33.56 -1.92 -17.66
#